data_AF-A0AAJ1AG66-F1
#
_entry.id   AF-A0AAJ1AG66-F1
#
_cell.length_a   1.000
_cell.length_b   1.000
_cell.length_c   1.000
_cell.angle_alpha   90.00
_cell.angle_beta   90.00
_cell.angle_gamma   90.00
#
_symmetry.space_group_name_H-M   'P 1'
#
loop_
_entity.id
_entity.type
_entity.pdbx_description
1 polymer ?
#
loop_
_entity_poly.entity_id
_entity_poly.type
_entity_poly.pdbx_seq_one_letter_code
_entity_poly.pdbx_strand_id
1 'polypeptide(L)'
;MNQFSLIGFLILAVVVATFSVQNSGEAVVKFIWWQFQSSLVVMILISTALGAIMAIFLSLPGTFRLRMRLREQSQHIAELEQRLRERETTRTRDTPDTR
;
A
#
# COMPACT_ATOMS: atom_id res chain seq x y z
N MET A 1 3.29 0.86 -17.65
CA MET A 1 3.67 2.19 -17.15
C MET A 1 3.31 3.20 -18.23
N ASN A 2 2.36 4.08 -17.95
CA ASN A 2 1.84 5.00 -18.96
C ASN A 2 2.87 6.13 -19.13
N GLN A 3 3.10 6.61 -20.36
CA GLN A 3 4.06 7.70 -20.62
C GLN A 3 3.80 8.94 -19.74
N PHE A 4 2.53 9.21 -19.40
CA PHE A 4 2.14 10.23 -18.44
C PHE A 4 2.81 10.12 -17.07
N SER A 5 3.06 8.91 -16.56
CA SER A 5 3.78 8.71 -15.30
C SER A 5 5.24 9.14 -15.40
N LEU A 6 5.88 8.91 -16.56
CA LEU A 6 7.26 9.33 -16.79
C LEU A 6 7.36 10.86 -16.91
N ILE A 7 6.45 11.48 -17.67
CA ILE A 7 6.37 12.95 -17.76
C ILE A 7 6.15 13.54 -16.37
N GLY A 8 5.20 13.01 -15.59
CA GLY A 8 4.94 13.49 -14.23
C GLY A 8 6.15 13.36 -13.31
N PHE A 9 6.88 12.24 -13.39
CA PHE A 9 8.11 12.04 -12.63
C PHE A 9 9.21 13.05 -13.01
N LEU A 10 9.39 13.32 -14.31
CA LEU A 10 10.36 14.31 -14.79
C LEU A 10 10.02 15.72 -14.30
N ILE A 11 8.74 16.11 -14.36
CA ILE A 11 8.29 17.41 -13.84
C ILE A 11 8.61 17.51 -12.34
N LEU A 12 8.29 16.47 -11.57
CA LEU A 12 8.58 16.43 -10.13
C LEU A 12 10.09 16.54 -9.86
N ALA A 13 10.92 15.82 -10.63
CA ALA A 13 12.37 15.86 -10.49
C ALA A 13 12.92 17.27 -10.75
N VAL A 14 12.42 17.98 -11.77
CA VAL A 14 12.79 19.37 -12.04
C VAL A 14 12.39 20.28 -10.87
N VAL A 15 11.17 20.14 -10.34
CA VAL A 15 10.71 20.93 -9.19
C VAL A 15 11.61 20.71 -7.97
N VAL A 16 11.95 19.46 -7.66
CA VAL A 16 12.85 19.12 -6.53
C VAL A 16 14.25 19.68 -6.76
N ALA A 17 14.79 19.59 -7.96
CA ALA A 17 16.11 20.14 -8.29
C ALA A 17 16.12 21.67 -8.17
N THR A 18 15.11 22.36 -8.70
CA THR A 18 14.96 23.81 -8.55
C THR A 18 14.82 24.21 -7.09
N PHE A 19 14.02 23.48 -6.30
CA PHE A 19 13.87 23.69 -4.87
C PHE A 19 15.21 23.53 -4.13
N SER A 20 16.02 22.52 -4.50
CA SER A 20 17.36 22.30 -3.97
C SER A 20 18.32 23.46 -4.24
N VAL A 21 18.36 23.94 -5.48
CA VAL A 21 19.23 25.05 -5.88
C VAL A 21 18.81 26.36 -5.20
N GLN A 22 17.52 26.64 -5.11
CA GLN A 22 17.02 27.87 -4.48
C GLN A 22 17.17 27.85 -2.95
N ASN A 23 17.12 26.67 -2.33
CA ASN A 23 17.23 26.49 -0.88
C ASN A 23 18.55 25.81 -0.50
N SER A 24 19.63 26.11 -1.23
CA SER A 24 20.97 25.56 -0.97
C SER A 24 21.63 26.13 0.29
N GLY A 25 20.95 27.03 1.01
CA GLY A 25 21.41 27.56 2.28
C GLY A 25 21.59 26.46 3.32
N GLU A 26 22.65 26.58 4.12
CA GLU A 26 22.93 25.68 5.22
C GLU A 26 22.00 25.98 6.40
N ALA A 27 21.27 24.96 6.84
CA ALA A 27 20.44 25.00 8.03
C ALA A 27 21.09 24.20 9.14
N VAL A 28 21.22 24.83 10.31
CA VAL A 28 21.66 24.17 11.53
C VAL A 28 20.43 23.62 12.23
N VAL A 29 20.34 22.30 12.33
CA VAL A 29 19.27 21.63 13.08
C VAL A 29 19.82 21.16 14.41
N LYS A 30 19.12 21.53 15.49
CA LYS A 30 19.37 21.03 16.84
C LYS A 30 18.27 20.05 17.22
N PHE A 31 18.65 18.82 17.52
CA PHE A 31 17.74 17.73 17.85
C PHE A 31 18.15 17.09 19.17
N ILE A 32 17.48 17.48 20.26
CA ILE A 32 17.75 17.06 21.65
C ILE A 32 19.22 17.29 22.05
N TRP A 33 20.12 16.37 21.74
CA TRP A 33 21.57 16.43 22.03
C TRP A 33 22.45 16.54 20.78
N TRP A 34 21.87 16.43 19.59
CA TRP A 34 22.61 16.45 18.32
C TRP A 34 22.45 17.78 17.63
N GLN A 35 23.53 18.27 17.03
CA GLN A 35 23.50 19.40 16.11
C GLN A 35 24.18 18.99 14.82
N PHE A 36 23.54 19.29 13.71
CA PHE A 36 24.08 18.97 12.39
C PHE A 36 23.70 20.06 11.40
N GLN A 37 24.63 20.31 10.49
CA GLN A 37 24.51 21.31 9.44
C GLN A 37 24.25 20.57 8.13
N SER A 38 23.12 20.89 7.51
CA SER A 38 22.76 20.33 6.21
C SER A 38 21.91 21.31 5.44
N SER A 39 21.65 21.05 4.16
CA SER A 39 20.70 21.88 3.42
C SER A 39 19.27 21.62 3.90
N LEU A 40 18.42 22.64 3.80
CA LEU A 40 16.99 22.54 4.12
C LEU A 40 16.31 21.39 3.37
N VAL A 41 16.70 21.19 2.11
CA VAL A 41 16.11 20.17 1.24
C VAL A 41 16.42 18.76 1.75
N VAL A 42 17.65 18.49 2.18
CA VAL A 42 18.01 17.19 2.75
C VAL A 42 17.18 16.90 4.01
N MET A 43 16.96 17.91 4.86
CA MET A 43 16.11 17.76 6.06
C MET A 43 14.67 17.40 5.71
N ILE A 44 14.08 18.08 4.73
CA ILE A 44 12.71 17.82 4.27
C ILE A 44 12.60 16.40 3.71
N LEU A 45 13.57 15.98 2.90
CA LEU A 45 13.59 14.62 2.34
C LEU A 45 13.68 13.56 3.43
N ILE A 46 14.59 13.72 4.41
CA ILE A 46 14.75 12.78 5.53
C ILE A 46 13.48 12.72 6.38
N SER A 47 12.92 13.87 6.74
CA SER A 47 11.68 13.96 7.53
C SER A 47 10.50 13.30 6.81
N THR A 48 10.36 13.57 5.50
CA THR A 48 9.30 12.99 4.66
C THR A 48 9.47 11.47 4.55
N ALA A 49 10.70 10.99 4.33
CA ALA A 49 11.00 9.57 4.26
C ALA A 49 10.67 8.87 5.59
N LEU A 50 11.06 9.45 6.72
CA LEU A 50 10.71 8.95 8.05
C LEU A 50 9.19 8.91 8.26
N GLY A 51 8.47 9.96 7.85
CA GLY A 51 7.01 10.00 7.89
C GLY A 51 6.36 8.89 7.06
N ALA A 52 6.86 8.64 5.85
CA ALA A 52 6.40 7.55 5.00
C ALA A 52 6.66 6.17 5.62
N ILE A 53 7.86 5.97 6.18
CA ILE A 53 8.22 4.74 6.91
C ILE A 53 7.26 4.52 8.09
N MET A 54 7.00 5.56 8.89
CA MET A 54 6.05 5.50 10.01
C MET A 54 4.63 5.15 9.53
N ALA A 55 4.17 5.75 8.44
CA ALA A 55 2.86 5.44 7.86
C ALA A 55 2.77 3.96 7.42
N ILE A 56 3.83 3.42 6.82
CA ILE A 56 3.91 1.99 6.46
C ILE A 56 3.79 1.13 7.73
N PHE A 57 4.56 1.43 8.78
CA PHE A 57 4.50 0.70 10.03
C PHE A 57 3.10 0.72 10.66
N LEU A 58 2.44 1.88 10.68
CA LEU A 58 1.06 2.01 11.16
C LEU A 58 0.06 1.20 10.31
N SER A 59 0.31 1.01 9.02
CA SER A 59 -0.57 0.26 8.11
C SER A 59 -0.43 -1.27 8.18
N LEU A 60 0.69 -1.79 8.70
CA LEU A 60 0.98 -3.23 8.82
C LEU A 60 -0.12 -4.03 9.54
N PRO A 61 -0.60 -3.64 10.75
CA PRO A 61 -1.63 -4.42 11.43
C PRO A 61 -2.96 -4.45 10.67
N GLY A 62 -3.33 -3.36 10.00
CA GLY A 62 -4.55 -3.28 9.19
C GLY A 62 -4.48 -4.20 7.97
N THR A 63 -3.37 -4.16 7.24
CA THR A 63 -3.14 -5.01 6.06
C THR A 63 -3.07 -6.50 6.44
N PHE A 64 -2.49 -6.84 7.59
CA PHE A 64 -2.47 -8.21 8.09
C PHE A 64 -3.88 -8.74 8.41
N ARG A 65 -4.68 -7.96 9.16
CA ARG A 65 -6.08 -8.31 9.46
C ARG A 65 -6.92 -8.47 8.20
N LEU A 66 -6.72 -7.58 7.22
CA LEU A 66 -7.41 -7.66 5.93
C LEU A 66 -7.06 -8.94 5.17
N ARG A 67 -5.78 -9.34 5.17
CA ARG A 67 -5.34 -10.61 4.54
C ARG A 67 -5.93 -11.84 5.24
N MET A 68 -6.04 -11.83 6.57
CA MET A 68 -6.71 -12.92 7.30
C MET A 68 -8.19 -13.03 6.91
N ARG A 69 -8.92 -11.91 6.93
CA ARG A 69 -10.34 -11.88 6.52
C ARG A 69 -10.53 -12.33 5.08
N LEU A 70 -9.66 -11.91 4.16
CA LEU A 70 -9.70 -12.37 2.77
C LEU A 70 -9.55 -13.90 2.67
N ARG A 71 -8.69 -14.51 3.48
CA ARG A 71 -8.52 -15.97 3.51
C ARG A 71 -9.76 -16.67 4.06
N GLU A 72 -10.31 -16.20 5.18
CA GLU A 72 -11.54 -16.75 5.76
C GLU A 72 -12.71 -16.65 4.79
N GLN A 73 -12.91 -15.47 4.17
CA GLN A 73 -13.96 -15.27 3.18
C GLN A 73 -13.79 -16.18 1.95
N SER A 74 -12.55 -16.35 1.47
CA SER A 74 -12.26 -17.26 0.35
C SER A 74 -12.60 -18.71 0.70
N GLN A 75 -12.31 -19.15 1.93
CA GLN A 75 -12.66 -20.49 2.40
C GLN A 75 -14.18 -20.68 2.49
N HIS A 76 -14.91 -19.71 3.03
CA HIS A 76 -16.37 -19.76 3.08
C HIS A 76 -17.01 -19.81 1.69
N ILE A 77 -16.48 -19.07 0.71
CA ILE A 77 -16.96 -19.13 -0.67
C ILE A 77 -16.77 -20.54 -1.23
N ALA A 78 -15.57 -21.14 -1.06
CA ALA A 78 -15.31 -22.49 -1.53
C ALA A 78 -16.23 -23.55 -0.88
N GLU A 79 -16.48 -23.43 0.42
CA GLU A 79 -17.40 -24.33 1.13
C GLU A 79 -18.84 -24.19 0.64
N LEU A 80 -19.32 -22.96 0.45
CA LEU A 80 -20.66 -22.69 -0.06
C LEU A 80 -20.84 -23.22 -1.50
N GLU A 81 -19.84 -23.03 -2.36
CA GLU A 81 -19.83 -23.59 -3.70
C GLU A 81 -19.89 -25.13 -3.69
N GLN A 82 -19.18 -25.79 -2.77
CA GLN A 82 -19.23 -27.24 -2.63
C GLN A 82 -20.62 -27.71 -2.18
N ARG A 83 -21.22 -27.06 -1.17
CA ARG A 83 -22.57 -27.39 -0.68
C ARG A 83 -23.63 -27.20 -1.75
N LEU A 84 -23.50 -26.18 -2.59
CA LEU A 84 -24.39 -25.96 -3.73
C LEU A 84 -24.28 -27.11 -4.74
N ARG A 85 -23.05 -27.51 -5.10
CA ARG A 85 -22.82 -28.66 -5.99
C ARG A 85 -23.43 -29.94 -5.43
N GLU A 86 -23.20 -30.26 -4.15
CA GLU A 86 -23.75 -31.46 -3.50
C GLU A 86 -25.29 -31.47 -3.49
N ARG A 87 -25.93 -30.31 -3.27
CA ARG A 87 -27.39 -30.20 -3.35
C ARG A 87 -27.91 -30.39 -4.78
N GLU A 88 -27.21 -29.87 -5.78
CA GLU A 88 -27.57 -30.08 -7.19
C GLU A 88 -27.42 -31.54 -7.61
N THR A 89 -26.34 -32.23 -7.22
CA THR A 89 -26.20 -33.68 -7.48
C THR A 89 -27.27 -34.50 -6.78
N THR A 90 -27.60 -34.16 -5.53
CA THR A 90 -28.65 -34.87 -4.77
C THR A 90 -30.03 -34.64 -5.38
N ARG A 91 -30.35 -33.41 -5.77
CA ARG A 91 -31.61 -33.06 -6.46
C ARG A 91 -31.77 -33.76 -7.82
N THR A 92 -30.66 -33.92 -8.55
CA THR A 92 -30.66 -34.64 -9.84
C THR A 92 -30.84 -36.15 -9.63
N ARG A 93 -30.41 -36.69 -8.49
CA ARG A 93 -30.59 -38.10 -8.10
C ARG A 93 -32.01 -38.44 -7.63
N ASP A 94 -32.67 -37.48 -6.97
CA ASP A 94 -34.02 -37.64 -6.41
C ASP A 94 -35.15 -37.25 -7.36
N THR A 95 -34.86 -36.89 -8.62
CA THR A 95 -35.90 -36.80 -9.65
C THR A 95 -36.10 -38.20 -10.22
N PRO A 96 -37.14 -38.96 -9.80
CA PRO A 96 -37.34 -40.30 -10.31
C PRO A 96 -37.83 -40.15 -11.75
N ASP A 97 -37.13 -40.81 -12.67
CA ASP A 97 -37.61 -41.09 -14.01
C ASP A 97 -38.93 -41.87 -13.89
N THR A 98 -40.02 -41.12 -13.81
CA THR A 98 -41.38 -41.62 -13.90
C THR A 98 -41.80 -41.47 -15.35
N ARG A 99 -41.34 -42.41 -16.20
CA ARG A 99 -41.97 -42.70 -17.47
C ARG A 99 -41.78 -44.16 -17.88
#